data_AF-A0A3N5YZI7-F1
#
_entry.id   AF-A0A3N5YZI7-F1
#
_cell.length_a   1.000
_cell.length_b   1.000
_cell.length_c   1.000
_cell.angle_alpha   90.00
_cell.angle_beta   90.00
_cell.angle_gamma   90.00
#
_symmetry.space_group_name_H-M   'P 1'
#
loop_
_entity.id
_entity.type
_entity.pdbx_description
1 polymer ?
#
loop_
_entity_poly.entity_id
_entity_poly.type
_entity_poly.pdbx_seq_one_letter_code
_entity_poly.pdbx_strand_id
1 'polypeptide(L)'
;MKRKELTEISGCLALLLFAAVAWTAPVPDTGQTQCCDVTGNVITCPSSGQALYGQDANYSINPMSYIQLNGMVKDNVTGLIWEMKSNLNGALNYNDPHDADNTYTWYDSNQATNGGYAGTQGDGTPKILSMP
;
A
#
# COMPACT_ATOMS: atom_id res chain seq x y z
N MET A 1 6.33 -60.45 -22.99
CA MET A 1 6.27 -59.85 -21.64
C MET A 1 6.48 -58.32 -21.79
N LYS A 2 5.42 -57.57 -22.13
CA LYS A 2 5.43 -56.12 -22.44
C LYS A 2 4.85 -55.34 -21.25
N ARG A 3 5.66 -55.05 -20.21
CA ARG A 3 5.21 -54.30 -19.01
C ARG A 3 6.31 -53.40 -18.45
N LYS A 4 6.89 -52.50 -19.26
CA LYS A 4 7.86 -51.51 -18.75
C LYS A 4 7.62 -50.06 -19.19
N GLU A 5 6.74 -49.79 -20.15
CA GLU A 5 6.57 -48.44 -20.74
C GLU A 5 5.48 -47.57 -20.09
N LEU A 6 4.76 -48.07 -19.08
CA LEU A 6 3.60 -47.36 -18.49
C LEU A 6 3.91 -46.59 -17.19
N THR A 7 5.15 -46.63 -16.70
CA THR A 7 5.49 -46.04 -15.39
C THR A 7 6.19 -44.67 -15.51
N GLU A 8 6.65 -44.25 -16.69
CA GLU A 8 7.35 -42.96 -16.87
C GLU A 8 6.45 -41.80 -17.33
N ILE A 9 5.25 -42.06 -17.86
CA ILE A 9 4.36 -40.97 -18.32
C ILE A 9 3.60 -40.32 -17.15
N SER A 10 3.50 -41.01 -16.00
CA SER A 10 2.78 -40.51 -14.82
C SER A 10 3.56 -39.47 -14.00
N GLY A 11 4.88 -39.34 -14.20
CA GLY A 11 5.73 -38.44 -13.42
C GLY A 11 5.70 -36.98 -13.89
N CYS A 12 5.61 -36.74 -15.20
CA CYS A 12 5.63 -35.38 -15.75
C CYS A 12 4.28 -34.65 -15.65
N LEU A 13 3.15 -35.38 -15.55
CA LEU A 13 1.82 -34.76 -15.47
C LEU A 13 1.49 -34.22 -14.06
N ALA A 14 2.16 -34.73 -13.02
CA ALA A 14 1.98 -34.28 -11.65
C ALA A 14 2.77 -33.00 -11.30
N LEU A 15 3.67 -32.54 -12.18
CA LEU A 15 4.54 -31.38 -11.95
C LEU A 15 4.00 -30.05 -12.54
N LEU A 16 2.79 -30.04 -13.11
CA LEU A 16 2.23 -28.86 -13.81
C LEU A 16 1.05 -28.18 -13.09
N LEU A 17 0.80 -28.45 -11.81
CA LEU A 17 -0.38 -27.90 -11.10
C LEU A 17 -0.09 -27.16 -9.78
N PHE A 18 1.11 -26.60 -9.62
CA PHE A 18 1.28 -25.48 -8.69
C PHE A 18 1.19 -24.17 -9.47
N ALA A 19 -0.02 -23.83 -9.93
CA ALA A 19 -0.29 -22.46 -10.33
C ALA A 19 -0.16 -21.60 -9.06
N ALA A 20 0.89 -20.80 -8.98
CA ALA A 20 1.02 -19.79 -7.93
C ALA A 20 -0.19 -18.86 -8.03
N VAL A 21 -1.01 -18.84 -6.97
CA VAL A 21 -2.13 -17.90 -6.89
C VAL A 21 -1.53 -16.52 -6.73
N ALA A 22 -1.56 -15.72 -7.79
CA ALA A 22 -1.16 -14.32 -7.74
C ALA A 22 -2.33 -13.51 -7.13
N TRP A 23 -2.10 -12.89 -5.98
CA TRP A 23 -3.06 -11.97 -5.37
C TRP A 23 -2.85 -10.59 -6.00
N THR A 24 -3.84 -10.11 -6.75
CA THR A 24 -3.86 -8.75 -7.26
C THR A 24 -4.85 -7.94 -6.44
N ALA A 25 -4.39 -6.84 -5.84
CA ALA A 25 -5.27 -5.85 -5.24
C ALA A 25 -5.23 -4.58 -6.11
N PRO A 26 -6.36 -3.90 -6.32
CA PRO A 26 -6.36 -2.62 -7.03
C PRO A 26 -5.65 -1.56 -6.16
N VAL A 27 -5.03 -0.60 -6.82
CA VAL A 27 -4.43 0.57 -6.17
C VAL A 27 -5.29 1.78 -6.53
N PRO A 28 -5.76 2.57 -5.56
CA PRO A 28 -6.54 3.76 -5.83
C PRO A 28 -5.68 4.82 -6.53
N ASP A 29 -6.29 5.58 -7.45
CA ASP A 29 -5.66 6.75 -8.07
C ASP A 29 -5.24 7.74 -6.96
N THR A 30 -4.12 8.44 -7.11
CA THR A 30 -3.60 9.33 -6.05
C THR A 30 -4.38 10.65 -5.95
N GLY A 31 -5.25 10.92 -6.92
CA GLY A 31 -5.92 12.21 -7.10
C GLY A 31 -5.09 13.24 -7.86
N GLN A 32 -3.88 12.89 -8.31
CA GLN A 32 -3.11 13.73 -9.22
C GLN A 32 -3.82 13.81 -10.57
N THR A 33 -4.30 15.00 -10.93
CA THR A 33 -5.02 15.26 -12.19
C THR A 33 -4.19 16.02 -13.22
N GLN A 34 -2.95 16.37 -12.87
CA GLN A 34 -2.03 17.13 -13.72
C GLN A 34 -0.73 16.35 -13.88
N CYS A 35 -0.21 16.33 -15.11
CA CYS A 35 1.12 15.79 -15.39
C CYS A 35 2.18 16.88 -15.17
N CYS A 36 3.36 16.48 -14.72
CA CYS A 36 4.47 17.39 -14.47
C CYS A 36 5.71 17.03 -15.32
N ASP A 37 6.56 18.02 -15.56
CA ASP A 37 7.90 17.82 -16.12
C ASP A 37 8.93 17.40 -15.04
N VAL A 38 10.17 17.13 -15.44
CA VAL A 38 11.25 16.72 -14.52
C VAL A 38 11.70 17.80 -13.54
N THR A 39 11.28 19.05 -13.75
CA THR A 39 11.52 20.18 -12.86
C THR A 39 10.30 20.51 -11.98
N GLY A 40 9.18 19.80 -12.16
CA GLY A 40 7.95 19.96 -11.39
C GLY A 40 6.95 20.95 -12.00
N ASN A 41 7.15 21.47 -13.22
CA ASN A 41 6.16 22.34 -13.84
C ASN A 41 4.99 21.52 -14.39
N VAL A 42 3.79 22.06 -14.27
CA VAL A 42 2.57 21.47 -14.85
C VAL A 42 2.65 21.52 -16.38
N ILE A 43 2.41 20.39 -17.01
CA ILE A 43 2.37 20.23 -18.47
C ILE A 43 1.06 19.58 -18.90
N THR A 44 0.73 19.71 -20.19
CA THR A 44 -0.30 18.86 -20.79
C THR A 44 0.16 17.41 -20.71
N CYS A 45 -0.74 16.52 -20.27
CA CYS A 45 -0.42 15.12 -20.16
C CYS A 45 0.01 14.53 -21.52
N PRO A 46 1.23 13.96 -21.62
CA PRO A 46 1.75 13.45 -22.88
C PRO A 46 0.92 12.27 -23.40
N SER A 47 0.98 12.04 -24.70
CA SER A 47 0.38 10.89 -25.36
C SER A 47 1.30 9.66 -25.31
N SER A 48 0.74 8.47 -25.54
CA SER A 48 1.52 7.23 -25.60
C SER A 48 2.70 7.33 -26.57
N GLY A 49 3.88 6.91 -26.10
CA GLY A 49 5.15 6.99 -26.84
C GLY A 49 5.90 8.32 -26.69
N GLN A 50 5.31 9.35 -26.07
CA GLN A 50 6.02 10.58 -25.74
C GLN A 50 6.79 10.45 -24.42
N ALA A 51 7.82 11.28 -24.25
CA ALA A 51 8.53 11.36 -22.99
C ALA A 51 7.57 11.75 -21.84
N LEU A 52 7.83 11.22 -20.64
CA LEU A 52 7.04 11.47 -19.43
C LEU A 52 5.59 10.95 -19.49
N TYR A 53 5.24 10.12 -20.49
CA TYR A 53 3.98 9.38 -20.53
C TYR A 53 3.96 8.27 -19.49
N GLY A 54 2.80 8.09 -18.86
CA GLY A 54 2.55 7.06 -17.87
C GLY A 54 2.49 7.56 -16.43
N GLN A 55 2.35 8.88 -16.24
CA GLN A 55 2.08 9.46 -14.92
C GLN A 55 0.67 9.09 -14.46
N ASP A 56 0.38 9.21 -13.17
CA ASP A 56 -0.96 8.91 -12.61
C ASP A 56 -2.06 9.70 -13.34
N ALA A 57 -1.81 11.00 -13.57
CA ALA A 57 -2.70 11.89 -14.31
C ALA A 57 -2.93 11.53 -15.79
N ASN A 58 -2.14 10.62 -16.37
CA ASN A 58 -2.41 10.10 -17.72
C ASN A 58 -3.60 9.13 -17.77
N TYR A 59 -4.05 8.62 -16.62
CA TYR A 59 -5.06 7.60 -16.54
C TYR A 59 -6.14 7.93 -15.50
N SER A 60 -7.26 7.24 -15.63
CA SER A 60 -8.28 7.17 -14.57
C SER A 60 -8.72 5.72 -14.52
N ILE A 61 -8.07 4.96 -13.65
CA ILE A 61 -8.23 3.50 -13.61
C ILE A 61 -9.08 3.13 -12.39
N ASN A 62 -8.68 3.61 -11.21
CA ASN A 62 -9.38 3.37 -9.96
C ASN A 62 -9.62 4.69 -9.23
N PRO A 63 -10.57 5.53 -9.68
CA PRO A 63 -10.84 6.81 -9.05
C PRO A 63 -11.05 6.67 -7.54
N MET A 64 -10.46 7.60 -6.77
CA MET A 64 -10.60 7.62 -5.32
C MET A 64 -12.06 7.49 -4.88
N SER A 65 -12.34 6.52 -4.01
CA SER A 65 -13.68 6.28 -3.48
C SER A 65 -13.62 5.88 -2.02
N TYR A 66 -14.09 6.75 -1.13
CA TYR A 66 -14.05 6.55 0.31
C TYR A 66 -15.45 6.65 0.91
N ILE A 67 -15.73 5.81 1.91
CA ILE A 67 -16.93 5.93 2.74
C ILE A 67 -16.54 6.05 4.20
N GLN A 68 -17.13 7.04 4.87
CA GLN A 68 -17.03 7.18 6.31
C GLN A 68 -17.90 6.13 7.00
N LEU A 69 -17.30 5.48 7.98
CA LEU A 69 -17.95 4.60 8.96
C LEU A 69 -17.82 5.23 10.35
N ASN A 70 -18.29 4.56 11.39
CA ASN A 70 -18.29 5.04 12.78
C ASN A 70 -16.85 5.20 13.34
N GLY A 71 -16.19 6.32 13.06
CA GLY A 71 -14.80 6.60 13.47
C GLY A 71 -13.74 5.96 12.57
N MET A 72 -14.12 5.50 11.38
CA MET A 72 -13.22 4.85 10.43
C MET A 72 -13.52 5.32 9.00
N VAL A 73 -12.58 5.12 8.10
CA VAL A 73 -12.75 5.34 6.66
C VAL A 73 -12.48 4.03 5.94
N LYS A 74 -13.44 3.59 5.12
CA LYS A 74 -13.23 2.47 4.20
C LYS A 74 -12.90 3.01 2.81
N ASP A 75 -11.83 2.50 2.23
CA ASP A 75 -11.53 2.65 0.81
C ASP A 75 -12.32 1.59 0.02
N ASN A 76 -13.18 2.03 -0.90
CA ASN A 76 -13.99 1.14 -1.72
C ASN A 76 -13.20 0.49 -2.86
N VAL A 77 -12.03 1.03 -3.22
CA VAL A 77 -11.14 0.44 -4.22
C VAL A 77 -10.44 -0.78 -3.61
N THR A 78 -9.72 -0.59 -2.50
CA THR A 78 -8.92 -1.66 -1.87
C THR A 78 -9.72 -2.54 -0.91
N GLY A 79 -10.83 -2.03 -0.36
CA GLY A 79 -11.55 -2.65 0.74
C GLY A 79 -10.89 -2.47 2.11
N LEU A 80 -9.74 -1.79 2.18
CA LEU A 80 -9.04 -1.50 3.43
C LEU A 80 -9.82 -0.49 4.26
N ILE A 81 -9.68 -0.59 5.59
CA ILE A 81 -10.34 0.29 6.55
C ILE A 81 -9.28 0.89 7.45
N TRP A 82 -9.30 2.21 7.57
CA TRP A 82 -8.35 2.99 8.33
C TRP A 82 -9.04 3.76 9.44
N GLU A 83 -8.29 4.08 10.48
CA GLU A 83 -8.73 4.98 11.54
C GLU A 83 -9.01 6.38 11.00
N MET A 84 -10.11 7.00 11.42
CA MET A 84 -10.36 8.41 11.16
C MET A 84 -9.68 9.28 12.24
N LYS A 85 -8.83 10.22 11.82
CA LYS A 85 -8.26 11.23 12.71
C LYS A 85 -9.19 12.43 12.87
N SER A 86 -9.07 13.12 13.99
CA SER A 86 -9.88 14.29 14.37
C SER A 86 -9.00 15.38 14.98
N ASN A 87 -9.57 16.53 15.32
CA ASN A 87 -8.89 17.56 16.12
C ASN A 87 -7.62 18.20 15.52
N LEU A 88 -7.46 18.24 14.19
CA LEU A 88 -6.35 18.94 13.51
C LEU A 88 -6.42 20.47 13.75
N ASN A 89 -5.96 20.93 14.91
CA ASN A 89 -6.04 22.29 15.40
C ASN A 89 -4.68 22.89 15.78
N GLY A 90 -3.60 22.11 15.64
CA GLY A 90 -2.22 22.49 15.95
C GLY A 90 -1.79 22.22 17.40
N ALA A 91 -2.63 21.57 18.22
CA ALA A 91 -2.32 21.27 19.62
C ALA A 91 -2.29 19.77 19.90
N LEU A 92 -1.17 19.28 20.42
CA LEU A 92 -1.01 17.88 20.79
C LEU A 92 -1.95 17.49 21.94
N ASN A 93 -2.67 16.39 21.79
CA ASN A 93 -3.47 15.79 22.85
C ASN A 93 -3.31 14.27 22.88
N TYR A 94 -2.31 13.80 23.62
CA TYR A 94 -2.04 12.37 23.74
C TYR A 94 -3.05 11.59 24.61
N ASN A 95 -4.00 12.27 25.26
CA ASN A 95 -5.14 11.58 25.90
C ASN A 95 -6.21 11.20 24.87
N ASP A 96 -6.17 11.79 23.68
CA ASP A 96 -6.99 11.43 22.53
C ASP A 96 -6.10 10.82 21.43
N PRO A 97 -6.05 9.49 21.28
CA PRO A 97 -5.22 8.85 20.26
C PRO A 97 -5.66 9.19 18.83
N HIS A 98 -6.89 9.67 18.64
CA HIS A 98 -7.43 10.09 17.35
C HIS A 98 -7.05 11.51 16.96
N ASP A 99 -6.38 12.26 17.83
CA ASP A 99 -5.91 13.61 17.51
C ASP A 99 -4.88 13.57 16.37
N ALA A 100 -5.18 14.31 15.30
CA ALA A 100 -4.40 14.39 14.07
C ALA A 100 -3.08 15.16 14.25
N ASP A 101 -2.96 15.98 15.29
CA ASP A 101 -1.73 16.70 15.60
C ASP A 101 -0.70 15.81 16.30
N ASN A 102 -1.13 14.69 16.89
CA ASN A 102 -0.24 13.79 17.64
C ASN A 102 0.90 13.25 16.77
N THR A 103 2.12 13.30 17.31
CA THR A 103 3.31 12.76 16.66
C THR A 103 3.74 11.47 17.35
N TYR A 104 3.91 10.41 16.56
CA TYR A 104 4.31 9.09 17.03
C TYR A 104 5.71 8.76 16.53
N THR A 105 6.50 8.08 17.36
CA THR A 105 7.81 7.52 16.97
C THR A 105 7.72 6.00 17.04
N TRP A 106 8.37 5.34 16.09
CA TRP A 106 8.54 3.89 16.11
C TRP A 106 10.01 3.56 16.37
N TYR A 107 10.24 2.46 17.08
CA TYR A 107 11.58 1.95 17.40
C TYR A 107 11.58 0.43 17.46
N ASP A 108 12.49 -0.19 16.69
CA ASP A 108 12.81 -1.61 16.78
C ASP A 108 14.33 -1.82 16.66
N SER A 109 14.95 -2.16 17.78
CA SER A 109 16.38 -2.46 17.85
C SER A 109 16.77 -3.76 17.13
N ASN A 110 15.82 -4.65 16.86
CA ASN A 110 16.09 -5.94 16.25
C ASN A 110 16.20 -5.82 14.73
N GLN A 111 17.42 -5.98 14.21
CA GLN A 111 17.73 -5.91 12.78
C GLN A 111 16.96 -6.93 11.92
N ALA A 112 16.49 -8.02 12.52
CA ALA A 112 15.70 -9.02 11.80
C ALA A 112 14.26 -8.56 11.53
N THR A 113 13.74 -7.58 12.28
CA THR A 113 12.33 -7.16 12.25
C THR A 113 12.14 -5.67 11.93
N ASN A 114 13.21 -4.86 12.00
CA ASN A 114 13.13 -3.41 11.83
C ASN A 114 13.16 -2.90 10.38
N GLY A 115 13.08 -3.80 9.38
CA GLY A 115 13.05 -3.41 7.97
C GLY A 115 14.29 -2.64 7.48
N GLY A 116 15.41 -2.70 8.21
CA GLY A 116 16.67 -2.04 7.86
C GLY A 116 16.91 -0.67 8.52
N TYR A 117 15.96 -0.14 9.29
CA TYR A 117 16.15 1.09 10.07
C TYR A 117 15.52 0.93 11.44
N ALA A 118 16.26 1.20 12.52
CA ALA A 118 15.76 0.93 13.87
C ALA A 118 14.74 1.96 14.38
N GLY A 119 14.56 3.10 13.70
CA GLY A 119 13.70 4.18 14.18
C GLY A 119 14.32 5.00 15.32
N THR A 120 13.51 5.84 15.95
CA THR A 120 13.93 6.72 17.04
C THR A 120 13.38 6.20 18.35
N GLN A 121 14.26 5.86 19.30
CA GLN A 121 13.85 5.42 20.62
C GLN A 121 13.11 6.57 21.34
N GLY A 122 11.83 6.34 21.65
CA GLY A 122 11.01 7.30 22.40
C GLY A 122 11.41 7.40 23.88
N ASP A 123 10.71 8.26 24.62
CA ASP A 123 10.92 8.54 26.05
C ASP A 123 10.43 7.43 27.00
N GLY A 124 10.03 6.27 26.45
CA GLY A 124 9.49 5.14 27.21
C GLY A 124 7.98 5.23 27.46
N THR A 125 7.28 6.26 26.99
CA THR A 125 5.81 6.26 26.98
C THR A 125 5.30 5.60 25.68
N PRO A 126 4.45 4.57 25.75
CA PRO A 126 3.87 3.97 24.56
C PRO A 126 2.90 4.98 23.93
N LYS A 127 3.40 5.72 22.95
CA LYS A 127 2.60 6.53 22.04
C LYS A 127 2.17 5.57 20.93
N ILE A 128 0.98 4.95 21.06
CA ILE A 128 0.54 3.91 20.13
C ILE A 128 0.14 4.53 18.79
N LEU A 129 0.86 4.15 17.73
CA LEU A 129 0.23 3.81 16.46
C LEU A 129 0.83 2.48 16.00
N SER A 130 0.27 1.38 16.47
CA SER A 130 0.48 0.07 15.85
C SER A 130 -0.30 0.05 14.54
N MET A 131 0.37 0.35 13.43
CA MET A 131 -0.10 -0.09 12.12
C MET A 131 0.54 -1.46 11.83
N PRO A 132 -0.23 -2.45 11.35
CA PRO A 132 0.28 -3.76 10.97
C PRO A 132 1.25 -3.70 9.78
#